data_AF-A0A1G7LJK4-F1
#
_entry.id   AF-A0A1G7LJK4-F1
#
_cell.length_a   1.000
_cell.length_b   1.000
_cell.length_c   1.000
_cell.angle_alpha   90.00
_cell.angle_beta   90.00
_cell.angle_gamma   90.00
#
_symmetry.space_group_name_H-M   'P 1'
#
loop_
_entity.id
_entity.type
_entity.pdbx_description
1 polymer ?
#
loop_
_entity_poly.entity_id
_entity_poly.type
_entity_poly.pdbx_seq_one_letter_code
_entity_poly.pdbx_strand_id
1 'polypeptide(L)'
;MKMIVLYIVLTFASLSCKSGTKPANAEVDQEQKQGMISQADSPDQLEAKDSSFYLKASKEKDGEICLKYRLNHTNAYKEFCFKYFDYSDVVFPDTSVGIISGDSFRQSSYYLVHDSILILPLIGMNNLLSVYVLNLQSQQVLNSDVRTSFSLVWIDEKSSTFLTTDTPDYINDTTFLYKLNKYKIAGGEMSLIKTDTAHLKVDLKDDVKINYRIARRLLH
;
A
#
# COMPACT_ATOMS: atom_id res chain seq x y z
N MET A 1 3.35 44.88 47.35
CA MET A 1 2.79 46.18 46.93
C MET A 1 3.01 46.30 45.43
N LYS A 2 1.97 46.66 44.67
CA LYS A 2 1.95 46.77 43.20
C LYS A 2 2.95 47.84 42.71
N MET A 3 3.58 47.62 41.56
CA MET A 3 3.47 48.56 40.45
C MET A 3 3.80 47.91 39.10
N ILE A 4 2.84 48.03 38.19
CA ILE A 4 2.90 47.81 36.75
C ILE A 4 3.17 49.17 36.12
N VAL A 5 4.14 49.30 35.19
CA VAL A 5 4.13 50.19 34.00
C VAL A 5 5.22 49.61 33.05
N LEU A 6 4.98 49.04 31.87
CA LEU A 6 4.36 49.44 30.59
C LEU A 6 5.30 50.16 29.59
N TYR A 7 5.49 49.50 28.43
CA TYR A 7 5.95 49.86 27.07
C TYR A 7 7.19 50.72 26.80
N ILE A 8 8.09 50.18 25.95
CA ILE A 8 8.56 50.88 24.72
C ILE A 8 8.65 49.87 23.57
N VAL A 9 7.86 50.12 22.51
CA VAL A 9 8.06 49.58 21.16
C VAL A 9 9.01 50.55 20.43
N LEU A 10 10.03 50.02 19.76
CA LEU A 10 10.75 50.79 18.75
C LEU A 10 11.08 49.87 17.57
N THR A 11 10.28 50.05 16.52
CA THR A 11 10.52 49.59 15.16
C THR A 11 11.55 50.51 14.51
N PHE A 12 12.59 49.92 13.90
CA PHE A 12 13.28 50.55 12.79
C PHE A 12 13.25 49.60 11.60
N ALA A 13 12.43 49.99 10.62
CA ALA A 13 12.54 49.51 9.25
C ALA A 13 13.67 50.27 8.56
N SER A 14 14.51 49.54 7.84
CA SER A 14 15.21 50.08 6.67
C SER A 14 15.13 49.07 5.53
N LEU A 15 14.37 49.46 4.51
CA LEU A 15 14.52 49.06 3.10
C LEU A 15 16.01 49.16 2.71
N SER A 16 16.62 48.37 1.83
CA SER A 16 16.28 47.95 0.46
C SER A 16 17.47 47.04 0.06
N CYS A 17 17.34 45.96 -0.70
CA CYS A 17 17.33 46.06 -2.15
C CYS A 17 16.78 44.80 -2.80
N LYS A 18 15.87 45.09 -3.72
CA LYS A 18 15.22 44.26 -4.72
C LYS A 18 16.25 43.85 -5.78
N SER A 19 16.38 42.56 -6.08
CA SER A 19 16.70 42.10 -7.45
C SER A 19 16.35 40.63 -7.65
N GLY A 20 15.46 40.37 -8.62
CA GLY A 20 15.58 39.22 -9.51
C GLY A 20 14.85 37.94 -9.12
N THR A 21 13.54 37.90 -9.38
CA THR A 21 12.78 36.66 -9.51
C THR A 21 13.19 35.90 -10.77
N LYS A 22 13.61 34.64 -10.62
CA LYS A 22 13.36 33.54 -11.57
C LYS A 22 13.20 32.26 -10.74
N PRO A 23 12.10 31.52 -10.84
CA PRO A 23 12.01 30.22 -10.19
C PRO A 23 12.84 29.24 -11.03
N ALA A 24 13.91 28.71 -10.46
CA ALA A 24 14.52 27.49 -10.97
C ALA A 24 13.61 26.34 -10.52
N ASN A 25 13.04 25.63 -11.49
CA ASN A 25 12.51 24.29 -11.26
C ASN A 25 13.65 23.43 -10.72
N ALA A 26 13.66 23.21 -9.42
CA ALA A 26 14.39 22.09 -8.86
C ALA A 26 13.48 20.87 -9.00
N GLU A 27 13.71 20.08 -10.06
CA GLU A 27 13.48 18.65 -10.01
C GLU A 27 14.21 18.14 -8.76
N VAL A 28 13.44 17.89 -7.71
CA VAL A 28 13.92 17.10 -6.58
C VAL A 28 13.72 15.65 -6.98
N ASP A 29 14.68 15.17 -7.77
CA ASP A 29 15.04 13.77 -7.78
C ASP A 29 15.59 13.46 -6.38
N GLN A 30 14.75 12.86 -5.53
CA GLN A 30 15.19 12.25 -4.29
C GLN A 30 14.95 10.75 -4.39
N GLU A 31 15.91 10.08 -5.03
CA GLU A 31 16.44 8.84 -4.46
C GLU A 31 16.73 9.10 -2.98
N GLN A 32 15.99 8.47 -2.07
CA GLN A 32 16.47 8.32 -0.71
C GLN A 32 15.91 7.07 -0.02
N LYS A 33 16.89 6.21 0.32
CA LYS A 33 16.89 5.11 1.30
C LYS A 33 16.14 3.85 0.91
N GLN A 34 16.79 3.12 0.01
CA GLN A 34 16.78 1.67 -0.04
C GLN A 34 17.07 1.11 1.38
N GLY A 35 16.01 0.73 2.10
CA GLY A 35 16.10 -0.50 2.88
C GLY A 35 16.41 -1.59 1.87
N MET A 36 17.48 -2.34 2.10
CA MET A 36 18.00 -3.35 1.18
C MET A 36 16.94 -4.46 1.01
N ILE A 37 16.00 -4.25 0.08
CA ILE A 37 15.18 -5.30 -0.49
C ILE A 37 16.17 -6.13 -1.29
N SER A 38 16.62 -7.25 -0.72
CA SER A 38 17.31 -8.27 -1.50
C SER A 38 16.30 -8.73 -2.53
N GLN A 39 16.49 -8.35 -3.79
CA GLN A 39 15.65 -8.80 -4.89
C GLN A 39 15.64 -10.34 -4.86
N ALA A 40 14.45 -10.91 -4.73
CA ALA A 40 14.28 -12.33 -4.95
C ALA A 40 14.44 -12.57 -6.47
N ASP A 41 15.47 -13.30 -6.88
CA ASP A 41 15.74 -13.65 -8.29
C ASP A 41 14.67 -14.57 -8.93
N SER A 42 13.52 -14.81 -8.28
CA SER A 42 12.50 -15.73 -8.75
C SER A 42 11.08 -15.21 -8.51
N PRO A 43 10.18 -15.30 -9.51
CA PRO A 43 8.75 -15.01 -9.36
C PRO A 43 8.03 -15.94 -8.37
N ASP A 44 8.73 -16.98 -7.87
CA ASP A 44 8.18 -18.01 -7.00
C ASP A 44 8.33 -17.71 -5.51
N GLN A 45 8.99 -16.61 -5.17
CA GLN A 45 9.16 -16.20 -3.79
C GLN A 45 9.18 -14.69 -3.61
N LEU A 46 8.82 -14.24 -2.42
CA LEU A 46 9.00 -12.89 -1.93
C LEU A 46 9.88 -12.96 -0.70
N GLU A 47 10.92 -12.15 -0.62
CA GLU A 47 11.75 -12.02 0.57
C GLU A 47 11.91 -10.55 0.95
N ALA A 48 11.64 -10.24 2.22
CA ALA A 48 11.77 -8.93 2.81
C ALA A 48 12.47 -9.06 4.16
N LYS A 49 13.51 -8.26 4.36
CA LYS A 49 14.33 -8.31 5.56
C LYS A 49 14.77 -6.91 5.96
N ASP A 50 14.61 -6.61 7.23
CA ASP A 50 15.23 -5.46 7.88
C ASP A 50 15.88 -5.88 9.22
N SER A 51 16.28 -4.91 10.05
CA SER A 51 16.94 -5.18 11.33
C SER A 51 16.07 -5.94 12.34
N SER A 52 14.77 -5.74 12.30
CA SER A 52 13.82 -6.23 13.31
C SER A 52 12.76 -7.18 12.74
N PHE A 53 12.61 -7.23 11.43
CA PHE A 53 11.62 -8.01 10.70
C PHE A 53 12.27 -8.90 9.63
N TYR A 54 11.69 -10.08 9.47
CA TYR A 54 11.98 -10.99 8.37
C TYR A 54 10.67 -11.58 7.87
N LEU A 55 10.52 -11.66 6.55
CA LEU A 55 9.46 -12.40 5.87
C LEU A 55 10.02 -12.99 4.60
N LYS A 56 9.85 -14.31 4.47
CA LYS A 56 9.97 -15.02 3.22
C LYS A 56 8.65 -15.72 2.96
N ALA A 57 8.08 -15.50 1.78
CA ALA A 57 6.96 -16.25 1.25
C ALA A 57 7.47 -17.04 0.04
N SER A 58 7.22 -18.35 0.00
CA SER A 58 7.57 -19.20 -1.14
C SER A 58 6.40 -20.06 -1.55
N LYS A 59 6.29 -20.32 -2.86
CA LYS A 59 5.49 -21.44 -3.36
C LYS A 59 6.12 -22.75 -2.90
N GLU A 60 5.32 -23.60 -2.29
CA GLU A 60 5.67 -24.98 -1.99
C GLU A 60 4.94 -25.93 -2.93
N LYS A 61 5.33 -27.21 -2.85
CA LYS A 61 4.62 -28.29 -3.56
C LYS A 61 3.18 -28.36 -3.02
N ASP A 62 2.23 -28.74 -3.87
CA ASP A 62 0.81 -28.97 -3.53
C ASP A 62 -0.07 -27.72 -3.32
N GLY A 63 0.22 -26.62 -4.03
CA GLY A 63 -0.68 -25.47 -4.03
C GLY A 63 -0.64 -24.65 -2.74
N GLU A 64 0.49 -24.68 -2.04
CA GLU A 64 0.67 -23.94 -0.79
C GLU A 64 1.66 -22.79 -0.95
N ILE A 65 1.39 -21.72 -0.22
CA ILE A 65 2.38 -20.70 0.08
C ILE A 65 2.77 -20.87 1.53
N CYS A 66 4.07 -21.02 1.77
CA CYS A 66 4.63 -21.07 3.10
C CYS A 66 5.35 -19.76 3.42
N LEU A 67 5.02 -19.21 4.57
CA LEU A 67 5.66 -18.04 5.14
C LEU A 67 6.66 -18.49 6.18
N LYS A 68 7.89 -17.99 6.11
CA LYS A 68 8.86 -17.99 7.20
C LYS A 68 9.10 -16.56 7.63
N TYR A 69 8.81 -16.23 8.89
CA TYR A 69 8.85 -14.84 9.32
C TYR A 69 9.32 -14.68 10.77
N ARG A 70 9.80 -13.49 11.10
CA ARG A 70 10.13 -13.02 12.44
C ARG A 70 9.60 -11.60 12.58
N LEU A 71 8.73 -11.34 13.55
CA LEU A 71 8.15 -10.02 13.80
C LEU A 71 9.05 -9.20 14.74
N ASN A 72 8.93 -7.87 14.70
CA ASN A 72 9.73 -6.92 15.48
C ASN A 72 9.79 -7.23 16.99
N HIS A 73 8.72 -7.80 17.56
CA HIS A 73 8.58 -8.10 18.98
C HIS A 73 8.84 -9.57 19.33
N THR A 74 9.35 -10.36 18.38
CA THR A 74 9.59 -11.80 18.55
C THR A 74 11.02 -12.15 18.16
N ASN A 75 11.71 -12.90 19.00
CA ASN A 75 13.08 -13.36 18.69
C ASN A 75 13.09 -14.69 17.92
N ALA A 76 11.95 -15.38 17.83
CA ALA A 76 11.84 -16.67 17.17
C ALA A 76 11.27 -16.53 15.76
N TYR A 77 11.79 -17.33 14.84
CA TYR A 77 11.14 -17.54 13.55
C TYR A 77 9.88 -18.38 13.74
N LYS A 78 8.86 -18.05 12.95
CA LYS A 78 7.63 -18.82 12.82
C LYS A 78 7.44 -19.21 11.37
N GLU A 79 6.69 -20.29 11.19
CA GLU A 79 6.29 -20.80 9.88
C GLU A 79 4.76 -20.86 9.80
N PHE A 80 4.19 -20.47 8.68
CA PHE A 80 2.75 -20.49 8.45
C PHE A 80 2.47 -20.76 6.98
N CYS A 81 1.81 -21.88 6.69
CA CYS A 81 1.45 -22.25 5.33
C CYS A 81 -0.07 -22.11 5.13
N PHE A 82 -0.47 -21.73 3.93
CA PHE A 82 -1.86 -21.64 3.52
C PHE A 82 -2.00 -22.04 2.05
N LYS A 83 -3.18 -22.56 1.69
CA LYS A 83 -3.49 -22.92 0.31
C LYS A 83 -3.72 -21.66 -0.54
N TYR A 84 -3.11 -21.61 -1.71
CA TYR A 84 -3.56 -20.75 -2.80
C TYR A 84 -4.47 -21.55 -3.75
N PHE A 85 -5.12 -20.89 -4.72
CA PHE A 85 -6.13 -21.55 -5.55
C PHE A 85 -5.59 -22.76 -6.31
N ASP A 86 -6.36 -23.86 -6.30
CA ASP A 86 -6.03 -25.15 -6.91
C ASP A 86 -5.91 -25.13 -8.45
N TYR A 87 -6.20 -24.00 -9.11
CA TYR A 87 -6.44 -23.94 -10.56
C TYR A 87 -5.42 -23.10 -11.36
N SER A 88 -4.41 -22.49 -10.74
CA SER A 88 -3.39 -21.75 -11.49
C SER A 88 -2.08 -21.60 -10.72
N ASP A 89 -0.97 -21.56 -11.45
CA ASP A 89 0.29 -21.04 -10.90
C ASP A 89 0.08 -19.61 -10.40
N VAL A 90 0.77 -19.25 -9.32
CA VAL A 90 0.71 -17.90 -8.73
C VAL A 90 2.08 -17.28 -8.77
N VAL A 91 2.12 -15.97 -8.97
CA VAL A 91 3.37 -15.22 -9.04
C VAL A 91 3.41 -14.19 -7.94
N PHE A 92 4.57 -14.04 -7.30
CA PHE A 92 4.85 -12.94 -6.39
C PHE A 92 5.24 -11.71 -7.23
N PRO A 93 4.39 -10.68 -7.33
CA PRO A 93 4.73 -9.46 -8.06
C PRO A 93 5.80 -8.64 -7.32
N ASP A 94 6.74 -8.05 -8.05
CA ASP A 94 7.70 -7.08 -7.50
C ASP A 94 7.02 -5.84 -6.95
N THR A 95 5.84 -5.50 -7.48
CA THR A 95 5.05 -4.35 -7.09
C THR A 95 3.56 -4.64 -7.25
N SER A 96 2.82 -4.54 -6.14
CA SER A 96 1.39 -4.88 -6.08
C SER A 96 0.60 -4.06 -5.07
N VAL A 97 1.28 -3.25 -4.27
CA VAL A 97 0.70 -2.38 -3.24
C VAL A 97 1.12 -0.94 -3.47
N GLY A 98 0.16 -0.03 -3.44
CA GLY A 98 0.38 1.42 -3.39
C GLY A 98 0.05 1.95 -1.99
N ILE A 99 1.06 2.37 -1.24
CA ILE A 99 0.93 2.82 0.15
C ILE A 99 0.87 4.34 0.16
N ILE A 100 -0.28 4.89 0.51
CA ILE A 100 -0.54 6.34 0.57
C ILE A 100 0.01 6.88 1.89
N SER A 101 0.86 7.91 1.79
CA SER A 101 1.43 8.62 2.93
C SER A 101 1.30 10.13 2.70
N GLY A 102 0.16 10.69 3.07
CA GLY A 102 -0.15 12.10 2.82
C GLY A 102 -0.39 12.40 1.33
N ASP A 103 0.41 13.30 0.77
CA ASP A 103 0.29 13.76 -0.63
C ASP A 103 1.07 12.91 -1.65
N SER A 104 1.75 11.86 -1.19
CA SER A 104 2.50 10.94 -2.03
C SER A 104 2.11 9.48 -1.77
N PHE A 105 2.65 8.58 -2.58
CA PHE A 105 2.58 7.15 -2.32
C PHE A 105 3.92 6.50 -2.61
N ARG A 106 4.15 5.35 -1.97
CA ARG A 106 5.26 4.43 -2.27
C ARG A 106 4.70 3.10 -2.73
N GLN A 107 5.49 2.34 -3.48
CA GLN A 107 5.11 1.01 -3.95
C GLN A 107 5.80 -0.08 -3.15
N SER A 108 5.16 -1.24 -3.04
CA SER A 108 5.72 -2.44 -2.44
C SER A 108 5.04 -3.69 -3.01
N SER A 109 5.61 -4.87 -2.74
CA SER A 109 5.03 -6.17 -3.07
C SER A 109 4.10 -6.71 -1.98
N TYR A 110 4.13 -6.12 -0.79
CA TYR A 110 3.28 -6.48 0.35
C TYR A 110 3.06 -5.29 1.27
N TYR A 111 2.20 -5.45 2.28
CA TYR A 111 2.08 -4.48 3.37
C TYR A 111 1.81 -5.16 4.72
N LEU A 112 2.34 -4.58 5.79
CA LEU A 112 2.07 -5.01 7.16
C LEU A 112 1.28 -3.94 7.91
N VAL A 113 0.06 -4.29 8.30
CA VAL A 113 -0.73 -3.47 9.23
C VAL A 113 -0.37 -3.84 10.65
N HIS A 114 -0.01 -2.83 11.46
CA HIS A 114 0.34 -2.99 12.88
C HIS A 114 1.34 -4.14 13.14
N ASP A 115 2.34 -4.27 12.27
CA ASP A 115 3.44 -5.26 12.36
C ASP A 115 3.01 -6.74 12.43
N SER A 116 1.76 -7.06 12.10
CA SER A 116 1.21 -8.41 12.35
C SER A 116 0.18 -8.88 11.34
N ILE A 117 -0.53 -7.97 10.66
CA ILE A 117 -1.48 -8.34 9.62
C ILE A 117 -0.84 -8.11 8.25
N LEU A 118 -0.53 -9.20 7.56
CA LEU A 118 0.06 -9.21 6.24
C LEU A 118 -1.03 -9.11 5.17
N ILE A 119 -0.93 -8.06 4.34
CA ILE A 119 -1.62 -7.95 3.06
C ILE A 119 -0.62 -8.40 2.00
N LEU A 120 -0.90 -9.55 1.39
CA LEU A 120 -0.07 -10.21 0.40
C LEU A 120 -0.86 -10.37 -0.90
N PRO A 121 -0.73 -9.44 -1.85
CA PRO A 121 -1.26 -9.60 -3.19
C PRO A 121 -0.39 -10.55 -4.02
N LEU A 122 -1.03 -11.47 -4.71
CA LEU A 122 -0.40 -12.40 -5.64
C LEU A 122 -1.04 -12.23 -7.01
N ILE A 123 -0.27 -12.38 -8.08
CA ILE A 123 -0.86 -12.49 -9.42
C ILE A 123 -1.38 -13.91 -9.55
N GLY A 124 -2.70 -14.02 -9.72
CA GLY A 124 -3.40 -15.28 -9.94
C GLY A 124 -3.99 -15.38 -11.35
N MET A 125 -5.09 -16.12 -11.46
CA MET A 125 -5.80 -16.34 -12.72
C MET A 125 -6.18 -15.01 -13.39
N ASN A 126 -6.03 -14.96 -14.73
CA ASN A 126 -6.34 -13.81 -15.59
C ASN A 126 -5.46 -12.57 -15.35
N ASN A 127 -4.25 -12.74 -14.80
CA ASN A 127 -3.31 -11.64 -14.50
C ASN A 127 -3.90 -10.59 -13.55
N LEU A 128 -4.89 -10.98 -12.73
CA LEU A 128 -5.45 -10.13 -11.69
C LEU A 128 -4.73 -10.38 -10.37
N LEU A 129 -4.70 -9.35 -9.53
CA LEU A 129 -4.19 -9.47 -8.18
C LEU A 129 -5.26 -10.09 -7.28
N SER A 130 -4.91 -11.23 -6.67
CA SER A 130 -5.65 -11.88 -5.60
C SER A 130 -5.00 -11.54 -4.27
N VAL A 131 -5.73 -10.86 -3.39
CA VAL A 131 -5.20 -10.37 -2.11
C VAL A 131 -5.49 -11.36 -1.00
N TYR A 132 -4.44 -11.78 -0.30
CA TYR A 132 -4.50 -12.57 0.92
C TYR A 132 -4.27 -11.65 2.12
N VAL A 133 -5.12 -11.76 3.12
CA VAL A 133 -5.01 -11.00 4.37
C VAL A 133 -4.82 -12.00 5.51
N LEU A 134 -3.65 -11.94 6.14
CA LEU A 134 -3.16 -12.97 7.05
C LEU A 134 -2.80 -12.34 8.39
N ASN A 135 -3.23 -12.95 9.49
CA ASN A 135 -2.77 -12.60 10.82
C ASN A 135 -1.56 -13.47 11.18
N LEU A 136 -0.37 -12.86 11.18
CA LEU A 136 0.89 -13.54 11.48
C LEU A 136 1.05 -13.83 12.98
N GLN A 137 0.32 -13.13 13.86
CA GLN A 137 0.38 -13.43 15.29
C GLN A 137 -0.39 -14.70 15.62
N SER A 138 -1.61 -14.83 15.10
CA SER A 138 -2.49 -15.99 15.30
C SER A 138 -2.30 -17.11 14.27
N GLN A 139 -1.49 -16.89 13.22
CA GLN A 139 -1.30 -17.83 12.10
C GLN A 139 -2.62 -18.20 11.42
N GLN A 140 -3.44 -17.18 11.12
CA GLN A 140 -4.75 -17.35 10.52
C GLN A 140 -4.88 -16.59 9.19
N VAL A 141 -5.57 -17.19 8.24
CA VAL A 141 -6.06 -16.50 7.05
C VAL A 141 -7.32 -15.73 7.44
N LEU A 142 -7.26 -14.40 7.45
CA LEU A 142 -8.43 -13.54 7.73
C LEU A 142 -9.33 -13.45 6.51
N ASN A 143 -8.72 -13.37 5.33
CA ASN A 143 -9.43 -13.37 4.05
C ASN A 143 -8.50 -13.87 2.94
N SER A 144 -9.07 -14.50 1.93
CA SER A 144 -8.35 -14.98 0.75
C SER A 144 -9.07 -14.51 -0.51
N ASP A 145 -8.29 -14.22 -1.57
CA ASP A 145 -8.81 -13.90 -2.90
C ASP A 145 -9.72 -12.70 -2.99
N VAL A 146 -9.39 -11.67 -2.22
CA VAL A 146 -10.01 -10.37 -2.46
C VAL A 146 -9.37 -9.83 -3.74
N ARG A 147 -10.05 -10.00 -4.87
CA ARG A 147 -9.49 -9.62 -6.17
C ARG A 147 -9.51 -8.10 -6.35
N THR A 148 -8.54 -7.61 -7.11
CA THR A 148 -8.53 -6.24 -7.60
C THR A 148 -8.26 -6.19 -9.11
N SER A 149 -9.02 -5.36 -9.81
CA SER A 149 -8.78 -5.05 -11.23
C SER A 149 -7.88 -3.85 -11.43
N PHE A 150 -7.58 -3.09 -10.36
CA PHE A 150 -6.51 -2.12 -10.39
C PHE A 150 -5.15 -2.82 -10.31
N SER A 151 -4.14 -2.19 -10.91
CA SER A 151 -2.76 -2.67 -10.91
C SER A 151 -2.12 -2.73 -9.52
N LEU A 152 -2.71 -2.06 -8.51
CA LEU A 152 -2.25 -2.05 -7.13
C LEU A 152 -3.44 -2.19 -6.17
N VAL A 153 -3.19 -2.83 -5.04
CA VAL A 153 -3.98 -2.68 -3.82
C VAL A 153 -3.57 -1.37 -3.15
N TRP A 154 -4.52 -0.48 -2.92
CA TRP A 154 -4.20 0.82 -2.31
C TRP A 154 -4.41 0.80 -0.82
N ILE A 155 -3.41 1.22 -0.06
CA ILE A 155 -3.42 1.25 1.40
C ILE A 155 -3.37 2.69 1.89
N ASP A 156 -4.18 3.03 2.88
CA ASP A 156 -3.95 4.21 3.73
C ASP A 156 -3.32 3.77 5.05
N GLU A 157 -2.05 4.12 5.21
CA GLU A 157 -1.23 3.79 6.37
C GLU A 157 -1.79 4.36 7.67
N LYS A 158 -2.48 5.52 7.62
CA LYS A 158 -2.96 6.19 8.83
C LYS A 158 -4.22 5.56 9.41
N SER A 159 -5.13 5.11 8.54
CA SER A 159 -6.43 4.57 8.97
C SER A 159 -6.49 3.05 9.00
N SER A 160 -5.43 2.37 8.55
CA SER A 160 -5.39 0.91 8.40
C SER A 160 -6.54 0.41 7.51
N THR A 161 -6.82 1.17 6.46
CA THR A 161 -7.81 0.83 5.44
C THR A 161 -7.13 0.53 4.12
N PHE A 162 -7.79 -0.26 3.30
CA PHE A 162 -7.34 -0.53 1.95
C PHE A 162 -8.48 -0.61 0.95
N LEU A 163 -8.16 -0.42 -0.31
CA LEU A 163 -9.07 -0.37 -1.42
C LEU A 163 -8.73 -1.47 -2.43
N THR A 164 -9.73 -2.25 -2.80
CA THR A 164 -9.70 -3.12 -3.99
C THR A 164 -10.84 -2.75 -4.93
N THR A 165 -10.82 -3.32 -6.13
CA THR A 165 -11.90 -3.13 -7.10
C THR A 165 -12.43 -4.46 -7.61
N ASP A 166 -13.73 -4.53 -7.89
CA ASP A 166 -14.28 -5.66 -8.63
C ASP A 166 -13.81 -5.63 -10.09
N THR A 167 -14.10 -6.68 -10.85
CA THR A 167 -14.05 -6.64 -12.33
C THR A 167 -14.96 -5.51 -12.81
N PRO A 168 -14.48 -4.60 -13.67
CA PRO A 168 -15.29 -3.48 -14.12
C PRO A 168 -16.44 -3.93 -15.02
N ASP A 169 -17.57 -3.25 -14.89
CA ASP A 169 -18.66 -3.33 -15.85
C ASP A 169 -18.34 -2.45 -17.07
N TYR A 170 -18.67 -2.94 -18.26
CA TYR A 170 -18.56 -2.18 -19.48
C TYR A 170 -19.81 -1.31 -19.68
N ILE A 171 -19.63 0.02 -19.70
CA ILE A 171 -20.74 0.97 -19.90
C ILE A 171 -20.88 1.31 -21.39
N ASN A 172 -19.76 1.60 -22.05
CA ASN A 172 -19.66 1.88 -23.49
C ASN A 172 -18.20 1.77 -23.97
N ASP A 173 -17.96 2.01 -25.26
CA ASP A 173 -16.66 1.87 -25.93
C ASP A 173 -15.51 2.67 -25.29
N THR A 174 -15.84 3.68 -24.50
CA THR A 174 -14.86 4.59 -23.91
C THR A 174 -14.75 4.48 -22.40
N THR A 175 -15.68 3.82 -21.72
CA THR A 175 -15.84 3.93 -20.26
C THR A 175 -16.18 2.61 -19.59
N PHE A 176 -15.41 2.30 -18.56
CA PHE A 176 -15.67 1.26 -17.57
C PHE A 176 -16.27 1.84 -16.29
N LEU A 177 -17.11 1.06 -15.61
CA LEU A 177 -17.60 1.31 -14.27
C LEU A 177 -16.94 0.35 -13.29
N TYR A 178 -16.15 0.89 -12.36
CA TYR A 178 -15.51 0.13 -11.30
C TYR A 178 -16.33 0.22 -10.03
N LYS A 179 -16.56 -0.91 -9.39
CA LYS A 179 -16.99 -0.99 -7.99
C LYS A 179 -15.76 -1.05 -7.10
N LEU A 180 -15.70 -0.15 -6.12
CA LEU A 180 -14.53 0.12 -5.28
C LEU A 180 -14.86 -0.27 -3.85
N ASN A 181 -14.15 -1.25 -3.29
CA ASN A 181 -14.44 -1.84 -1.99
C ASN A 181 -13.40 -1.37 -0.97
N LYS A 182 -13.83 -0.58 0.01
CA LYS A 182 -12.99 -0.10 1.12
C LYS A 182 -13.11 -1.04 2.30
N TYR A 183 -11.98 -1.60 2.71
CA TYR A 183 -11.86 -2.47 3.86
C TYR A 183 -11.13 -1.78 5.01
N LYS A 184 -11.42 -2.19 6.23
CA LYS A 184 -10.72 -1.77 7.44
C LYS A 184 -10.18 -2.97 8.19
N ILE A 185 -8.95 -2.85 8.67
CA ILE A 185 -8.34 -3.79 9.60
C ILE A 185 -8.39 -3.17 11.00
N ALA A 186 -9.04 -3.85 11.93
CA ALA A 186 -9.14 -3.42 13.31
C ALA A 186 -9.23 -4.64 14.24
N GLY A 187 -8.47 -4.63 15.33
CA GLY A 187 -8.54 -5.72 16.33
C GLY A 187 -8.13 -7.10 15.80
N GLY A 188 -7.35 -7.16 14.72
CA GLY A 188 -6.98 -8.43 14.08
C GLY A 188 -8.05 -9.01 13.15
N GLU A 189 -9.12 -8.26 12.88
CA GLU A 189 -10.16 -8.62 11.93
C GLU A 189 -10.18 -7.68 10.73
N MET A 190 -10.72 -8.19 9.62
CA MET A 190 -10.95 -7.43 8.39
C MET A 190 -12.45 -7.29 8.15
N SER A 191 -12.90 -6.07 7.81
CA SER A 191 -14.31 -5.80 7.48
C SER A 191 -14.43 -4.91 6.24
N LEU A 192 -15.43 -5.17 5.40
CA LEU A 192 -15.85 -4.24 4.35
C LEU A 192 -16.62 -3.09 5.01
N ILE A 193 -16.14 -1.86 4.85
CA ILE A 193 -16.76 -0.69 5.49
C ILE A 193 -17.51 0.22 4.52
N LYS A 194 -17.15 0.19 3.23
CA LYS A 194 -17.81 1.00 2.21
C LYS A 194 -17.61 0.42 0.83
N THR A 195 -18.61 0.60 -0.02
CA THR A 195 -18.52 0.39 -1.46
C THR A 195 -18.86 1.69 -2.18
N ASP A 196 -18.02 2.11 -3.10
CA ASP A 196 -18.22 3.27 -3.98
C ASP A 196 -18.11 2.83 -5.45
N THR A 197 -18.32 3.77 -6.37
CA THR A 197 -18.10 3.55 -7.80
C THR A 197 -17.22 4.62 -8.43
N ALA A 198 -16.50 4.25 -9.48
CA ALA A 198 -15.81 5.21 -10.36
C ALA A 198 -16.00 4.84 -11.82
N HIS A 199 -16.28 5.87 -12.62
CA HIS A 199 -16.24 5.78 -14.07
C HIS A 199 -14.82 6.12 -14.52
N LEU A 200 -14.21 5.21 -15.26
CA LEU A 200 -12.85 5.32 -15.75
C LEU A 200 -12.86 5.11 -17.26
N LYS A 201 -12.15 5.97 -17.98
CA LYS A 201 -12.00 5.73 -19.41
C LYS A 201 -11.15 4.48 -19.64
N VAL A 202 -11.46 3.74 -20.70
CA VAL A 202 -10.80 2.47 -21.04
C VAL A 202 -9.28 2.63 -21.17
N ASP A 203 -8.82 3.77 -21.70
CA ASP A 203 -7.41 4.12 -21.88
C ASP A 203 -6.68 4.53 -20.58
N LEU A 204 -7.41 4.74 -19.48
CA LEU A 204 -6.86 5.21 -18.20
C LEU A 204 -6.86 4.15 -17.10
N LYS A 205 -7.36 2.93 -17.34
CA LYS A 205 -7.54 1.90 -16.30
C LYS A 205 -6.23 1.51 -15.59
N ASP A 206 -5.12 1.50 -16.33
CA ASP A 206 -3.81 1.07 -15.83
C ASP A 206 -2.93 2.27 -15.41
N ASP A 207 -3.46 3.50 -15.50
CA ASP A 207 -2.72 4.70 -15.08
C ASP A 207 -2.65 4.77 -13.55
N VAL A 208 -1.45 4.50 -13.02
CA VAL A 208 -1.17 4.50 -11.58
C VAL A 208 -1.48 5.86 -10.93
N LYS A 209 -1.26 6.99 -11.62
CA LYS A 209 -1.54 8.32 -11.06
C LYS A 209 -3.03 8.57 -10.95
N ILE A 210 -3.82 8.10 -11.91
CA ILE A 210 -5.29 8.18 -11.85
C ILE A 210 -5.81 7.26 -10.74
N ASN A 211 -5.34 6.01 -10.68
CA ASN A 211 -5.71 5.06 -9.64
C ASN A 211 -5.35 5.59 -8.23
N TYR A 212 -4.17 6.21 -8.09
CA TYR A 212 -3.77 6.90 -6.85
C TYR A 212 -4.75 8.01 -6.46
N ARG A 213 -5.12 8.90 -7.40
CA ARG A 213 -6.06 10.00 -7.11
C ARG A 213 -7.42 9.48 -6.65
N ILE A 214 -7.92 8.42 -7.28
CA ILE A 214 -9.18 7.76 -6.89
C ILE A 214 -9.03 7.17 -5.48
N ALA A 215 -7.98 6.39 -5.25
CA ALA A 215 -7.74 5.74 -3.97
C ALA A 215 -7.61 6.75 -2.83
N ARG A 216 -6.81 7.81 -3.03
CA ARG A 216 -6.63 8.89 -2.06
C ARG A 216 -7.96 9.52 -1.67
N ARG A 217 -8.84 9.83 -2.63
CA ARG A 217 -10.15 10.44 -2.36
C ARG A 217 -11.06 9.55 -1.50
N LEU A 218 -10.95 8.24 -1.63
CA LEU A 218 -11.86 7.28 -0.99
C LEU A 218 -11.32 6.74 0.33
N LEU A 219 -10.00 6.70 0.48
CA LEU A 219 -9.34 6.23 1.69
C LEU A 219 -9.26 7.33 2.77
N HIS A 220 -9.04 8.59 2.37
CA HIS A 220 -9.07 9.76 3.27
C HIS A 220 -10.48 10.18 3.72
#